data_AF-A0A1Q9P7Y3-F1
#
_entry.id   AF-A0A1Q9P7Y3-F1
#
_cell.length_a   1.000
_cell.length_b   1.000
_cell.length_c   1.000
_cell.angle_alpha   90.00
_cell.angle_beta   90.00
_cell.angle_gamma   90.00
#
_symmetry.space_group_name_H-M   'P 1'
#
loop_
_entity.id
_entity.type
_entity.pdbx_description
1 polymer ?
#
loop_
_entity_poly.entity_id
_entity_poly.type
_entity_poly.pdbx_seq_one_letter_code
_entity_poly.pdbx_strand_id
1 'polypeptide(L)'
;VYRDIAIPKNALNLLKMYLNTKKRKKGDVFPFGYKTANRKLMYWIKKAEILKFKNGVPVNFTWHKLRHTFVRLSAQAHRDPQAVAQQTGDKLTTVLKIYGTWEISAMSKHFDEKPLLKGES
;
A
#
# COMPACT_ATOMS: atom_id res chain seq x y z
N VAL A 1 15.71 13.46 0.04
CA VAL A 1 16.02 12.03 -0.13
C VAL A 1 15.03 11.46 -1.14
N TYR A 2 15.51 11.02 -2.29
CA TYR A 2 14.69 10.28 -3.26
C TYR A 2 14.69 8.80 -2.89
N ARG A 3 13.62 8.10 -3.24
CA ARG A 3 13.48 6.66 -3.03
C ARG A 3 12.99 6.02 -4.31
N ASP A 4 13.57 4.88 -4.63
CA ASP A 4 13.09 4.06 -5.72
C ASP A 4 11.95 3.18 -5.22
N ILE A 5 10.90 3.09 -6.05
CA ILE A 5 9.72 2.27 -5.76
C ILE A 5 9.48 1.30 -6.92
N ALA A 6 9.25 0.03 -6.58
CA ALA A 6 8.85 -0.95 -7.57
C ALA A 6 7.40 -0.69 -7.98
N ILE A 7 7.13 -0.47 -9.27
CA ILE A 7 5.76 -0.26 -9.77
C ILE A 7 5.33 -1.51 -10.55
N PRO A 8 4.22 -2.16 -10.18
CA PRO A 8 3.67 -3.27 -10.94
C PRO A 8 3.44 -2.90 -12.41
N LYS A 9 3.72 -3.85 -13.33
CA LYS A 9 3.66 -3.60 -14.78
C LYS A 9 2.32 -3.03 -15.25
N ASN A 10 1.21 -3.52 -14.70
CA ASN A 10 -0.14 -3.02 -15.00
C ASN A 10 -0.31 -1.54 -14.57
N ALA A 11 0.14 -1.17 -13.38
CA ALA A 11 0.09 0.21 -12.90
C ALA A 11 1.00 1.12 -13.75
N LEU A 12 2.19 0.64 -14.14
CA LEU A 12 3.10 1.37 -15.01
C LEU A 12 2.48 1.60 -16.41
N ASN A 13 1.81 0.60 -16.98
CA ASN A 13 1.13 0.73 -18.27
C ASN A 13 0.02 1.78 -18.21
N LEU A 14 -0.81 1.76 -17.16
CA LEU A 14 -1.85 2.78 -16.95
C LEU A 14 -1.26 4.18 -16.80
N LEU A 15 -0.13 4.30 -16.08
CA LEU A 15 0.58 5.57 -15.96
C LEU A 15 1.08 6.06 -17.33
N LYS A 16 1.70 5.19 -18.14
CA LYS A 16 2.15 5.53 -19.50
C LYS A 16 1.00 6.02 -20.38
N MET A 17 -0.13 5.31 -20.37
CA MET A 17 -1.34 5.74 -21.09
C MET A 17 -1.83 7.12 -20.63
N TYR A 18 -1.86 7.35 -19.32
CA TYR A 18 -2.24 8.64 -18.76
C TYR A 18 -1.28 9.77 -19.21
N LEU A 19 0.02 9.51 -19.18
CA LEU A 19 1.05 10.47 -19.58
C LEU A 19 0.97 10.85 -21.07
N ASN A 20 0.52 9.93 -21.92
CA ASN A 20 0.35 10.16 -23.36
C ASN A 20 -0.95 10.90 -23.72
N THR A 21 -1.93 10.95 -22.83
CA THR A 21 -3.27 11.50 -23.14
C THR A 21 -3.50 12.95 -22.67
N LYS A 22 -2.62 13.49 -21.81
CA LYS A 22 -2.83 14.82 -21.20
C LYS A 22 -1.70 15.77 -21.57
N LYS A 23 -2.06 16.97 -22.05
CA LYS A 23 -1.13 18.13 -22.04
C LYS A 23 -0.81 18.44 -20.57
N ARG A 24 0.45 18.25 -20.18
CA ARG A 24 0.93 18.46 -18.81
C ARG A 24 1.61 19.82 -18.69
N LYS A 25 1.50 20.45 -17.51
CA LYS A 25 2.42 21.53 -17.13
C LYS A 25 3.79 20.91 -16.85
N LYS A 26 4.86 21.59 -17.25
CA LYS A 26 6.25 21.12 -17.07
C LYS A 26 6.51 20.88 -15.57
N GLY A 27 6.96 19.68 -15.20
CA GLY A 27 7.38 19.34 -13.83
C GLY A 27 6.48 18.35 -13.08
N ASP A 28 5.18 18.32 -13.35
CA ASP A 28 4.25 17.46 -12.59
C ASP A 28 3.75 16.26 -13.40
N VAL A 29 3.72 15.09 -12.75
CA VAL A 29 3.07 13.88 -13.31
C VAL A 29 1.55 14.05 -13.30
N PHE A 30 0.99 14.53 -12.17
CA PHE A 30 -0.45 14.76 -11.99
C PHE A 30 -0.71 16.23 -11.70
N PRO A 31 -1.57 16.92 -12.46
CA PRO A 31 -1.82 18.36 -12.29
C PRO A 31 -2.87 18.63 -11.19
N PHE A 32 -2.74 17.99 -10.03
CA PHE A 32 -3.65 18.19 -8.91
C PHE A 32 -3.01 17.90 -7.55
N GLY A 33 -3.41 18.67 -6.54
CA GLY A 33 -2.96 18.45 -5.17
C GLY A 33 -3.73 17.35 -4.41
N TYR A 34 -3.28 17.09 -3.18
CA TYR A 34 -3.79 16.03 -2.30
C TYR A 34 -5.32 16.08 -2.07
N LYS A 35 -5.90 17.26 -1.85
CA LYS A 35 -7.35 17.42 -1.62
C LYS A 35 -8.16 16.96 -2.83
N THR A 36 -7.74 17.34 -4.03
CA THR A 36 -8.36 16.92 -5.30
C THR A 36 -8.16 15.44 -5.56
N ALA A 37 -6.99 14.90 -5.24
CA ALA A 37 -6.72 13.47 -5.33
C ALA A 37 -7.71 12.66 -4.46
N ASN A 38 -7.96 13.07 -3.21
CA ASN A 38 -8.93 12.40 -2.34
C ASN A 38 -10.36 12.51 -2.88
N ARG A 39 -10.76 13.67 -3.42
CA ARG A 39 -12.09 13.82 -4.05
C ARG A 39 -12.28 12.88 -5.23
N LYS A 40 -11.27 12.76 -6.10
CA LYS A 40 -11.27 11.81 -7.23
C LYS A 40 -11.35 10.36 -6.73
N LEU A 41 -10.59 10.00 -5.70
CA LEU A 41 -10.65 8.67 -5.10
C LEU A 41 -12.05 8.36 -4.56
N MET A 42 -12.65 9.27 -3.79
CA MET A 42 -14.00 9.09 -3.26
C MET A 42 -15.06 8.97 -4.36
N TYR A 43 -14.92 9.73 -5.46
CA TYR A 43 -15.80 9.58 -6.62
C TYR A 43 -15.75 8.16 -7.18
N TRP A 44 -14.55 7.60 -7.40
CA TRP A 44 -14.41 6.24 -7.93
C TRP A 44 -14.89 5.16 -6.96
N ILE A 45 -14.71 5.34 -5.66
CA ILE A 45 -15.22 4.43 -4.63
C ILE A 45 -16.75 4.39 -4.62
N LYS A 46 -17.40 5.55 -4.73
CA LYS A 46 -18.86 5.63 -4.86
C LYS A 46 -19.33 4.97 -6.15
N LYS A 47 -18.67 5.27 -7.27
CA LYS A 47 -19.01 4.71 -8.58
C LYS A 47 -18.82 3.20 -8.67
N ALA A 48 -17.85 2.65 -7.94
CA ALA A 48 -17.61 1.21 -7.85
C ALA A 48 -18.47 0.53 -6.77
N GLU A 49 -19.34 1.27 -6.07
CA GLU A 49 -20.25 0.74 -5.05
C GLU A 49 -19.56 0.01 -3.87
N ILE A 50 -18.28 0.31 -3.64
CA ILE A 50 -17.48 -0.29 -2.54
C ILE A 50 -17.42 0.62 -1.29
N LEU A 51 -18.32 1.60 -1.19
CA LEU A 51 -18.38 2.52 -0.07
C LEU A 51 -18.83 1.78 1.19
N LYS A 52 -17.97 1.76 2.20
CA LYS A 52 -18.29 1.16 3.50
C LYS A 52 -19.00 2.16 4.40
N PHE A 53 -19.91 1.68 5.23
CA PHE A 53 -20.59 2.45 6.27
C PHE A 53 -20.20 1.94 7.64
N LYS A 54 -20.06 2.85 8.61
CA LYS A 54 -19.88 2.53 10.03
C LYS A 54 -20.91 3.33 10.81
N ASN A 55 -21.79 2.64 11.55
CA ASN A 55 -22.89 3.25 12.30
C ASN A 55 -23.76 4.17 11.44
N GLY A 56 -24.10 3.73 10.22
CA GLY A 56 -24.89 4.53 9.26
C GLY A 56 -24.13 5.66 8.55
N VAL A 57 -22.87 5.92 8.91
CA VAL A 57 -22.06 7.01 8.33
C VAL A 57 -21.06 6.46 7.29
N PRO A 58 -20.95 7.07 6.09
CA PRO A 58 -19.92 6.71 5.12
C PRO A 58 -18.51 6.80 5.70
N VAL A 59 -17.76 5.71 5.60
CA VAL A 59 -16.35 5.70 5.99
C VAL A 59 -15.56 6.49 4.98
N ASN A 60 -15.00 7.63 5.41
CA ASN A 60 -14.14 8.43 4.55
C ASN A 60 -12.91 7.62 4.13
N PHE A 61 -12.64 7.56 2.83
CA PHE A 61 -11.54 6.80 2.26
C PHE A 61 -10.49 7.74 1.68
N THR A 62 -9.24 7.53 2.05
CA THR A 62 -8.14 8.46 1.75
C THR A 62 -6.97 7.72 1.11
N TRP A 63 -6.09 8.45 0.43
CA TRP A 63 -4.83 7.88 -0.07
C TRP A 63 -3.98 7.25 1.03
N HIS A 64 -4.03 7.79 2.25
CA HIS A 64 -3.35 7.19 3.39
C HIS A 64 -3.94 5.80 3.74
N LYS A 65 -5.26 5.62 3.65
CA LYS A 65 -5.89 4.30 3.81
C LYS A 65 -5.49 3.31 2.72
N LEU A 66 -5.29 3.76 1.47
CA LEU A 66 -4.75 2.90 0.41
C LEU A 66 -3.35 2.38 0.76
N ARG A 67 -2.47 3.25 1.28
CA ARG A 67 -1.15 2.83 1.78
C ARG A 67 -1.27 1.80 2.91
N HIS A 68 -2.16 2.04 3.87
CA HIS A 68 -2.40 1.08 4.96
C HIS A 68 -2.91 -0.27 4.46
N THR A 69 -3.82 -0.27 3.48
CA THR A 69 -4.28 -1.49 2.81
C THR A 69 -3.12 -2.20 2.11
N PHE A 70 -2.25 -1.48 1.41
CA PHE A 70 -1.05 -2.07 0.79
C PHE A 70 -0.13 -2.76 1.81
N VAL A 71 0.11 -2.14 2.97
CA VAL A 71 0.93 -2.77 4.02
C VAL A 71 0.26 -4.03 4.57
N ARG A 72 -1.05 -3.99 4.83
CA ARG A 72 -1.82 -5.16 5.28
C ARG A 72 -1.81 -6.31 4.27
N LEU A 73 -2.04 -6.02 3.00
CA LEU A 73 -1.99 -7.02 1.93
C LEU A 73 -0.57 -7.58 1.73
N SER A 74 0.46 -6.78 2.01
CA SER A 74 1.85 -7.24 1.96
C SER A 74 2.18 -8.17 3.12
N ALA A 75 1.65 -7.91 4.31
CA ALA A 75 1.72 -8.83 5.45
C ALA A 75 1.02 -10.16 5.14
N GLN A 76 -0.17 -10.10 4.55
CA GLN A 76 -0.92 -11.28 4.07
C GLN A 76 -0.14 -12.15 3.09
N ALA A 77 0.59 -11.50 2.19
CA ALA A 77 1.40 -12.16 1.20
C ALA A 77 2.80 -12.53 1.73
N HIS A 78 3.03 -12.45 3.05
CA HIS A 78 4.30 -12.75 3.71
C HIS A 78 5.52 -12.05 3.09
N ARG A 79 5.33 -10.81 2.60
CA ARG A 79 6.44 -10.01 2.04
C ARG A 79 7.35 -9.51 3.14
N ASP A 80 8.64 -9.43 2.83
CA ASP A 80 9.63 -8.88 3.74
C ASP A 80 9.23 -7.47 4.24
N PRO A 81 9.09 -7.26 5.56
CA PRO A 81 8.68 -5.98 6.12
C PRO A 81 9.69 -4.86 5.84
N GLN A 82 10.98 -5.16 5.66
CA GLN A 82 11.98 -4.15 5.33
C GLN A 82 11.80 -3.62 3.91
N ALA A 83 11.60 -4.51 2.93
CA ALA A 83 11.23 -4.12 1.57
C ALA A 83 9.93 -3.32 1.52
N VAL A 84 8.91 -3.70 2.31
CA VAL A 84 7.65 -2.95 2.40
C VAL A 84 7.87 -1.55 3.01
N ALA A 85 8.67 -1.44 4.06
CA ALA A 85 9.01 -0.15 4.68
C ALA A 85 9.75 0.78 3.71
N GLN A 86 10.68 0.25 2.91
CA GLN A 86 11.37 1.01 1.85
C GLN A 86 10.37 1.49 0.77
N GLN A 87 9.49 0.60 0.31
CA GLN A 87 8.50 0.89 -0.72
C GLN A 87 7.49 1.97 -0.28
N THR A 88 7.02 1.92 0.97
CA THR A 88 6.05 2.91 1.48
C THR A 88 6.72 4.15 2.03
N GLY A 89 7.96 4.03 2.51
CA GLY A 89 8.70 4.97 3.36
C GLY A 89 8.08 5.13 4.75
N ASP A 90 7.53 4.05 5.30
CA ASP A 90 7.18 3.99 6.71
C ASP A 90 8.43 3.67 7.54
N LYS A 91 8.42 4.02 8.82
CA LYS A 91 9.39 3.45 9.75
C LYS A 91 9.13 1.94 9.84
N LEU A 92 10.20 1.14 9.89
CA LEU A 92 10.09 -0.32 10.04
C LEU A 92 9.23 -0.69 11.26
N THR A 93 9.37 0.03 12.37
CA THR A 93 8.55 -0.17 13.58
C THR A 93 7.06 -0.01 13.33
N THR A 94 6.64 0.89 12.44
CA THR A 94 5.23 1.05 12.05
C THR A 94 4.73 -0.12 11.21
N VAL A 95 5.55 -0.62 10.28
CA VAL A 95 5.21 -1.79 9.47
C VAL A 95 5.11 -3.04 10.35
N LEU A 96 6.08 -3.25 11.24
CA LEU A 96 6.10 -4.38 12.16
C LEU A 96 4.90 -4.40 13.11
N LYS A 97 4.38 -3.24 13.54
CA LYS A 97 3.12 -3.20 14.30
C LYS A 97 1.94 -3.81 13.55
N ILE A 98 1.86 -3.57 12.23
CA ILE A 98 0.79 -4.14 11.39
C ILE A 98 1.02 -5.64 11.19
N TYR A 99 2.28 -6.06 11.02
CA TYR A 99 2.63 -7.48 10.89
C TYR A 99 2.44 -8.26 12.19
N GLY A 100 2.73 -7.67 13.35
CA GLY A 100 2.59 -8.30 14.66
C GLY A 100 1.15 -8.46 15.15
N THR A 101 0.18 -7.80 14.49
CA THR A 101 -1.26 -8.05 14.76
C THR A 101 -1.81 -9.30 14.06
N TRP A 102 -0.97 -10.04 13.34
CA TRP A 102 -1.35 -11.29 12.69
C TRP A 102 -1.37 -12.43 13.70
N GLU A 103 -2.48 -13.17 13.73
CA GLU A 103 -2.72 -14.25 14.68
C GLU A 103 -1.56 -15.25 14.77
N ILE A 104 -1.33 -15.75 15.98
CA ILE A 104 -0.37 -16.78 16.37
C ILE A 104 -0.39 -17.99 15.40
N SER A 105 -1.53 -18.27 14.77
CA SER A 105 -1.71 -19.31 13.75
C SER A 105 -0.87 -19.12 12.48
N ALA A 106 -0.68 -17.87 12.02
CA ALA A 106 0.15 -17.55 10.86
C ALA A 106 1.65 -17.52 11.21
N MET A 107 1.99 -17.23 12.47
CA MET A 107 3.36 -17.30 12.97
C MET A 107 3.86 -18.74 13.09
N SER A 108 3.02 -19.69 13.47
CA SER A 108 3.39 -21.12 13.56
C SER A 108 3.88 -21.66 12.22
N LYS A 109 3.13 -21.43 11.13
CA LYS A 109 3.56 -21.82 9.77
C LYS A 109 4.91 -21.23 9.36
N HIS A 110 5.19 -19.99 9.76
CA HIS A 110 6.45 -19.34 9.41
C HIS A 110 7.66 -19.84 10.22
N PHE A 111 7.42 -20.29 11.46
CA PHE A 111 8.44 -20.92 12.30
C PHE A 111 8.72 -22.37 11.86
N ASP A 112 7.69 -23.11 11.47
CA ASP A 112 7.83 -24.51 11.04
C ASP A 112 8.54 -24.63 9.68
N GLU A 113 8.46 -23.60 8.82
CA GLU A 113 9.05 -23.61 7.47
C GLU A 113 10.48 -23.06 7.37
N LYS A 114 11.01 -22.45 8.44
CA LYS A 114 12.38 -21.92 8.45
C LYS A 114 13.24 -22.71 9.42
N PRO A 115 14.34 -23.36 8.96
CA PRO A 115 15.26 -24.00 9.88
C PRO A 115 15.77 -22.94 10.86
N LEU A 116 15.56 -23.19 12.15
CA LEU A 116 16.24 -22.46 13.20
C LEU A 116 17.73 -22.56 12.89
N LEU A 117 18.40 -21.42 12.84
CA LEU A 117 19.84 -21.31 12.58
C LEU A 117 20.55 -22.46 13.32
N LYS A 118 21.23 -23.34 12.57
CA LYS A 118 22.10 -24.34 13.18
C LYS A 118 23.06 -23.56 14.07
N GLY A 119 22.94 -23.75 15.38
CA GLY A 119 23.87 -23.18 16.34
C GLY A 119 25.26 -23.63 15.93
N GLU A 120 26.12 -22.67 15.62
CA GLU A 120 27.55 -22.89 15.67
C GLU A 120 27.93 -22.93 17.14
N SER A 121 28.09 -24.14 17.68
CA SER A 121 28.91 -24.50 18.84
C SER A 121 29.15 -26.00 18.81
#